data_AF-A0A0W0YU42-F1
#
_entry.id   AF-A0A0W0YU42-F1
#
_cell.length_a   1.000
_cell.length_b   1.000
_cell.length_c   1.000
_cell.angle_alpha   90.00
_cell.angle_beta   90.00
_cell.angle_gamma   90.00
#
_symmetry.space_group_name_H-M   'P 1'
#
loop_
_entity.id
_entity.type
_entity.pdbx_description
1 polymer ?
#
loop_
_entity_poly.entity_id
_entity_poly.type
_entity_poly.pdbx_seq_one_letter_code
_entity_poly.pdbx_strand_id
1 'polypeptide(L)'
;MNDTTALLPHIKLRFNIDHPSYEECYMFGYECAISEVAEEDNPFREGSQEAEQWLEGWWAGAYGEKPLFDLSNIENEEIQLEKEIAANDQQYCQKHSFLSLVFEISGAIAASAIVGYQLLELVA
;
A
#
# COMPACT_ATOMS: atom_id res chain seq x y z
N MET A 1 -20.73 -21.89 3.24
CA MET A 1 -20.21 -21.19 2.05
C MET A 1 -19.59 -19.90 2.53
N ASN A 2 -18.28 -19.75 2.40
CA ASN A 2 -17.58 -18.54 2.83
C ASN A 2 -17.93 -17.39 1.87
N ASP A 3 -18.15 -16.22 2.44
CA ASP A 3 -18.58 -15.03 1.72
C ASP A 3 -17.40 -14.45 0.92
N THR A 4 -17.31 -14.85 -0.35
CA THR A 4 -16.22 -14.46 -1.26
C THR A 4 -16.27 -12.98 -1.67
N THR A 5 -17.36 -12.28 -1.34
CA THR A 5 -17.54 -10.86 -1.67
C THR A 5 -16.61 -9.94 -0.87
N ALA A 6 -16.20 -10.33 0.34
CA ALA A 6 -15.24 -9.57 1.15
C ALA A 6 -13.78 -9.75 0.69
N LEU A 7 -13.48 -10.82 -0.06
CA LEU A 7 -12.13 -11.10 -0.55
C LEU A 7 -11.76 -10.23 -1.76
N LEU A 8 -12.74 -9.90 -2.61
CA LEU A 8 -12.51 -9.17 -3.86
C LEU A 8 -11.92 -7.75 -3.64
N PRO A 9 -12.40 -6.94 -2.69
CA PRO A 9 -11.82 -5.62 -2.41
C PRO A 9 -10.40 -5.70 -1.88
N HIS A 10 -10.12 -6.64 -0.97
CA HIS A 10 -8.80 -6.82 -0.38
C HIS A 10 -7.77 -7.29 -1.42
N ILE A 11 -8.15 -8.24 -2.29
CA ILE A 11 -7.31 -8.72 -3.39
C ILE A 11 -7.02 -7.59 -4.38
N LYS A 12 -8.05 -6.82 -4.78
CA LYS A 12 -7.87 -5.65 -5.65
C LYS A 12 -6.96 -4.58 -5.04
N LEU A 13 -7.04 -4.34 -3.74
CA LEU A 13 -6.17 -3.38 -3.07
C LEU A 13 -4.72 -3.85 -3.08
N ARG A 14 -4.46 -5.13 -2.78
CA ARG A 14 -3.12 -5.71 -2.88
C ARG A 14 -2.52 -5.57 -4.27
N PHE A 15 -3.26 -5.88 -5.34
CA PHE A 15 -2.77 -5.67 -6.72
C PHE A 15 -2.47 -4.20 -7.07
N ASN A 16 -3.03 -3.22 -6.36
CA ASN A 16 -2.72 -1.80 -6.57
C ASN A 16 -1.55 -1.30 -5.71
N ILE A 17 -1.16 -2.06 -4.68
CA ILE A 17 -0.09 -1.69 -3.74
C ILE A 17 1.18 -2.48 -4.07
N ASP A 18 1.01 -3.77 -4.33
CA ASP A 18 2.07 -4.73 -4.58
C ASP A 18 2.15 -4.96 -6.10
N HIS A 19 3.05 -4.23 -6.75
CA HIS A 19 3.46 -4.52 -8.11
C HIS A 19 4.52 -5.62 -8.09
N PRO A 20 4.38 -6.68 -8.92
CA PRO A 20 5.38 -7.74 -8.95
C PRO A 20 6.73 -7.17 -9.34
N SER A 21 7.79 -7.65 -8.68
CA SER A 21 9.15 -7.27 -9.04
C SER A 21 9.49 -7.78 -10.45
N TYR A 22 10.55 -7.24 -11.05
CA TYR A 22 11.00 -7.71 -12.36
C TYR A 22 11.50 -9.16 -12.32
N GLU A 23 12.12 -9.57 -11.22
CA GLU A 23 12.52 -10.96 -10.98
C GLU A 23 11.29 -11.88 -10.88
N GLU A 24 10.22 -11.43 -10.21
CA GLU A 24 8.96 -12.16 -10.14
C GLU A 24 8.28 -12.27 -11.52
N CYS A 25 8.29 -11.20 -12.31
CA CYS A 25 7.77 -11.23 -13.68
C CYS A 25 8.53 -12.21 -14.57
N TYR A 26 9.87 -12.21 -14.50
CA TYR A 26 10.72 -13.16 -15.21
C TYR A 26 10.40 -14.61 -14.81
N MET A 27 10.37 -14.89 -13.52
CA MET A 27 10.15 -16.25 -13.02
C MET A 27 8.76 -16.76 -13.37
N PHE A 28 7.77 -15.89 -13.33
CA PHE A 28 6.43 -16.22 -13.76
C PHE A 28 6.38 -16.59 -15.25
N GLY A 29 7.10 -15.88 -16.12
CA GLY A 29 7.24 -16.23 -17.53
C GLY A 29 7.91 -17.59 -17.74
N TYR A 30 8.97 -17.85 -16.99
CA TYR A 30 9.69 -19.13 -17.01
C TYR A 30 8.78 -20.31 -16.64
N GLU A 31 7.99 -20.17 -15.57
CA GLU A 31 7.02 -21.17 -15.13
C GLU A 31 5.89 -21.38 -16.15
N CYS A 32 5.42 -20.30 -16.78
CA CYS A 32 4.45 -20.36 -17.86
C CYS A 32 4.97 -21.19 -19.05
N ALA A 33 6.22 -20.99 -19.46
CA ALA A 33 6.81 -21.76 -20.55
C ALA A 33 6.97 -23.24 -20.20
N ILE A 34 7.41 -23.57 -18.98
CA ILE A 34 7.47 -24.98 -18.50
C ILE A 34 6.08 -25.61 -18.50
N SER A 35 5.05 -24.83 -18.22
CA SER A 35 3.65 -25.27 -18.17
C SER A 35 2.96 -25.28 -19.53
N GLU A 36 3.72 -25.09 -20.63
CA GLU A 36 3.22 -25.05 -22.01
C GLU A 36 2.15 -23.96 -22.25
N VAL A 37 2.21 -22.86 -21.50
CA VAL A 37 1.40 -21.66 -21.75
C VAL A 37 1.95 -20.92 -22.97
N ALA A 38 1.06 -20.43 -23.83
CA ALA A 38 1.45 -19.75 -25.06
C ALA A 38 2.11 -18.39 -24.77
N GLU A 39 3.01 -17.95 -25.64
CA GLU A 39 3.71 -16.65 -25.51
C GLU A 39 2.70 -15.49 -25.51
N GLU A 40 1.62 -15.63 -26.29
CA GLU A 40 0.59 -14.62 -26.48
C GLU A 40 -0.30 -14.43 -25.24
N ASP A 41 -0.23 -15.35 -24.27
CA ASP A 41 -0.98 -15.28 -23.01
C ASP A 41 -0.25 -14.45 -21.94
N ASN A 42 0.77 -13.67 -22.33
CA ASN A 42 1.44 -12.71 -21.46
C ASN A 42 0.40 -11.75 -20.83
N PRO A 43 0.24 -11.74 -19.49
CA PRO A 43 -0.79 -10.92 -18.85
C PRO A 43 -0.39 -9.46 -18.68
N PHE A 44 0.87 -9.11 -18.95
CA PHE A 44 1.37 -7.76 -18.85
C PHE A 44 1.08 -6.97 -20.13
N ARG A 45 0.99 -5.65 -19.99
CA ARG A 45 0.73 -4.76 -21.12
C ARG A 45 1.89 -4.82 -22.11
N GLU A 46 1.61 -5.00 -23.40
CA GLU A 46 2.62 -4.93 -24.45
C GLU A 46 3.45 -3.64 -24.39
N GLY A 47 4.78 -3.79 -24.49
CA GLY A 47 5.75 -2.69 -24.41
C GLY A 47 6.01 -2.16 -22.99
N SER A 48 5.47 -2.80 -21.96
CA SER A 48 5.90 -2.57 -20.57
C SER A 48 7.16 -3.35 -20.23
N GLN A 49 7.92 -2.89 -19.24
CA GLN A 49 9.14 -3.56 -18.82
C GLN A 49 8.84 -4.93 -18.20
N GLU A 50 7.72 -5.04 -17.50
CA GLU A 50 7.21 -6.29 -16.92
C GLU A 50 6.92 -7.33 -18.02
N ALA A 51 6.32 -6.90 -19.13
CA ALA A 51 6.08 -7.77 -20.28
C ALA A 51 7.39 -8.27 -20.92
N GLU A 52 8.42 -7.41 -21.01
CA GLU A 52 9.74 -7.79 -21.53
C GLU A 52 10.42 -8.82 -20.62
N GLN A 53 10.38 -8.61 -19.30
CA GLN A 53 10.97 -9.53 -18.33
C GLN A 53 10.27 -10.90 -18.32
N TRP A 54 8.93 -10.89 -18.36
CA TRP A 54 8.15 -12.12 -18.51
C TRP A 54 8.52 -12.87 -19.80
N LEU A 55 8.64 -12.15 -20.92
CA LEU A 55 9.00 -12.75 -22.20
C LEU A 55 10.40 -13.39 -22.16
N GLU A 56 11.37 -12.71 -21.55
CA GLU A 56 12.72 -13.24 -21.38
C GLU A 56 12.73 -14.55 -20.57
N GLY A 57 11.97 -14.58 -19.47
CA GLY A 57 11.78 -15.80 -18.68
C GLY A 57 11.10 -16.92 -19.47
N TRP A 58 10.06 -16.58 -20.23
CA TRP A 58 9.33 -17.53 -21.07
C TRP A 58 10.26 -18.19 -22.10
N TRP A 59 11.08 -17.41 -22.81
CA TRP A 59 12.07 -17.96 -23.74
C TRP A 59 13.08 -18.88 -23.05
N ALA A 60 13.60 -18.49 -21.89
CA ALA A 60 14.52 -19.32 -21.12
C ALA A 60 13.89 -20.67 -20.74
N GLY A 61 12.62 -20.67 -20.31
CA GLY A 61 11.86 -21.89 -20.01
C GLY A 61 11.59 -22.74 -21.25
N ALA A 62 11.20 -22.11 -22.36
CA ALA A 62 10.92 -22.78 -23.64
C ALA A 62 12.17 -23.46 -24.22
N TYR A 63 13.35 -22.89 -24.01
CA TYR A 63 14.64 -23.49 -24.40
C TYR A 63 15.20 -24.48 -23.37
N GLY A 64 14.54 -24.67 -22.22
CA GLY A 64 14.99 -25.57 -21.16
C GLY A 64 16.26 -25.09 -20.46
N GLU A 65 16.53 -23.78 -20.49
CA GLU A 65 17.63 -23.18 -19.74
C GLU A 65 17.33 -23.18 -18.24
N LYS A 66 18.36 -23.03 -17.42
CA LYS A 66 18.20 -22.88 -15.97
C LYS A 66 17.72 -21.44 -15.70
N PRO A 67 16.74 -21.21 -14.79
CA PRO A 67 16.28 -19.86 -14.52
C PRO A 67 17.41 -19.00 -13.94
N LEU A 68 17.42 -17.72 -14.31
CA LEU A 68 18.41 -16.75 -13.83
C LEU A 68 18.26 -16.49 -12.32
N PHE A 69 17.03 -16.52 -11.82
CA PHE A 69 16.70 -16.27 -10.43
C PHE A 69 16.20 -17.54 -9.74
N ASP A 70 16.41 -17.61 -8.43
CA ASP A 70 15.90 -18.67 -7.57
C ASP A 70 15.12 -18.04 -6.42
N LEU A 71 13.80 -17.92 -6.60
CA LEU A 71 12.92 -17.29 -5.61
C LEU A 71 12.59 -18.24 -4.44
N SER A 72 13.02 -19.51 -4.48
CA SER A 72 12.76 -20.46 -3.39
C SER A 72 13.44 -20.08 -2.07
N ASN A 73 14.45 -19.21 -2.12
CA ASN A 73 15.13 -18.68 -0.94
C ASN A 73 14.54 -17.34 -0.44
N ILE A 74 13.66 -16.68 -1.20
CA ILE A 74 13.17 -15.34 -0.88
C ILE A 74 12.06 -15.37 0.18
N GLU A 75 11.34 -16.47 0.35
CA GLU A 75 10.35 -16.61 1.45
C GLU A 75 10.97 -16.45 2.86
N ASN A 76 12.28 -16.64 3.02
CA ASN A 76 12.97 -16.46 4.30
C ASN A 76 13.65 -15.09 4.47
N GLU A 77 13.79 -14.34 3.39
CA GLU A 77 14.20 -12.95 3.42
C GLU A 77 12.93 -12.14 3.16
N GLU A 78 12.07 -12.04 4.18
CA GLU A 78 11.35 -10.78 4.39
C GLU A 78 12.45 -9.72 4.44
N ILE A 79 12.80 -9.18 3.28
CA ILE A 79 13.58 -7.96 3.16
C ILE A 79 12.80 -7.03 4.07
N GLN A 80 13.43 -6.67 5.19
CA GLN A 80 12.99 -5.55 6.01
C GLN A 80 13.17 -4.31 5.13
N LEU A 81 12.36 -4.20 4.08
CA LEU A 81 12.02 -2.95 3.47
C LEU A 81 11.42 -2.20 4.65
N GLU A 82 12.23 -1.32 5.24
CA GLU A 82 11.75 -0.32 6.17
C GLU A 82 10.53 0.26 5.48
N LYS A 83 9.34 -0.10 5.97
CA LYS A 83 8.08 0.30 5.37
C LYS A 83 8.16 1.81 5.25
N GLU A 84 8.34 2.33 4.03
CA GLU A 84 8.38 3.76 3.82
C GLU A 84 7.04 4.28 4.31
N ILE A 85 7.06 4.96 5.47
CA ILE A 85 5.87 5.52 6.06
C ILE A 85 5.47 6.65 5.12
N ALA A 86 4.45 6.41 4.31
CA ALA A 86 3.90 7.44 3.46
C ALA A 86 3.49 8.63 4.34
N ALA A 87 3.62 9.86 3.83
CA ALA A 87 3.39 11.06 4.66
C ALA A 87 1.97 11.10 5.28
N ASN A 88 1.02 10.35 4.71
CA ASN A 88 -0.36 10.17 5.14
C ASN A 88 -0.61 8.94 6.03
N ASP A 89 0.38 8.06 6.27
CA ASP A 89 0.26 6.89 7.14
C ASP A 89 0.23 7.26 8.64
N GLN A 90 0.29 8.56 8.95
CA GLN A 90 0.15 9.05 10.32
C GLN A 90 -1.29 8.82 10.82
N GLN A 91 -1.43 7.93 11.79
CA GLN A 91 -2.69 7.74 12.50
C GLN A 91 -3.06 9.03 13.24
N TYR A 92 -4.28 9.54 13.02
CA TYR A 92 -4.80 10.69 13.75
C TYR A 92 -4.90 10.35 15.25
N CYS A 93 -3.95 10.87 16.02
CA CYS A 93 -3.95 10.78 17.47
C CYS A 93 -4.40 12.12 18.05
N GLN A 94 -5.58 12.18 18.68
CA GLN A 94 -5.96 13.32 19.53
C GLN A 94 -5.06 13.35 20.76
N LYS A 95 -3.92 14.02 20.66
CA LYS A 95 -3.07 14.32 21.82
C LYS A 95 -3.72 15.43 22.62
N HIS A 96 -4.56 15.08 23.59
CA HIS A 96 -4.98 16.04 24.62
C HIS A 96 -3.80 16.31 25.56
N SER A 97 -3.05 17.38 25.29
CA SER A 97 -2.05 17.90 26.22
C SER A 97 -2.72 18.67 27.36
N PHE A 98 -2.17 18.57 28.57
CA PHE A 98 -2.66 19.33 29.73
C PHE A 98 -2.70 20.85 29.45
N LEU A 99 -1.73 21.37 28.69
CA LEU A 99 -1.73 22.78 28.31
C LEU A 99 -2.88 23.14 27.36
N SER A 100 -3.23 22.24 26.43
CA SER A 100 -4.38 22.43 25.55
C SER A 100 -5.68 22.51 26.34
N LEU A 101 -5.84 21.64 27.35
CA LEU A 101 -6.99 21.67 28.26
C LEU A 101 -7.06 22.99 29.05
N VAL A 102 -5.92 23.48 29.56
CA VAL A 102 -5.86 24.75 30.29
C VAL A 102 -6.23 25.93 29.40
N PHE A 103 -5.72 26.00 28.16
CA PHE A 103 -6.07 27.06 27.23
C PHE A 103 -7.55 27.01 26.82
N GLU A 104 -8.09 25.81 26.61
CA GLU A 104 -9.49 25.63 26.25
C GLU A 104 -10.43 26.14 27.36
N ILE A 105 -10.21 25.70 28.60
CA ILE A 105 -11.03 26.12 29.75
C ILE A 105 -10.86 27.61 30.03
N SER A 106 -9.61 28.11 30.02
CA SER A 106 -9.34 29.52 30.31
C SER A 106 -9.90 30.45 29.25
N GLY A 107 -9.79 30.06 27.97
CA GLY A 107 -10.37 30.79 26.84
C GLY A 107 -11.89 30.86 26.93
N ALA A 108 -12.55 29.74 27.25
CA ALA A 108 -13.99 29.69 27.42
C ALA A 108 -14.47 30.61 28.56
N ILE A 109 -13.77 30.61 29.70
CA ILE A 109 -14.11 31.50 30.83
C ILE A 109 -13.90 32.97 30.46
N ALA A 110 -12.77 33.31 29.83
CA ALA A 110 -12.47 34.68 29.43
C ALA A 110 -13.50 35.23 28.43
N ALA A 111 -13.84 34.46 27.39
CA ALA A 111 -14.86 34.84 26.42
C ALA A 111 -16.23 35.03 27.10
N SER A 112 -16.61 34.10 27.99
CA SER A 112 -17.87 34.17 28.74
C SER A 112 -17.94 35.41 29.64
N ALA A 113 -16.83 35.77 30.29
CA ALA A 113 -16.74 36.96 31.12
C ALA A 113 -16.86 38.26 30.31
N ILE A 114 -16.21 38.33 29.14
CA ILE A 114 -16.29 39.50 28.25
C ILE A 114 -17.72 39.70 27.74
N VAL A 115 -18.35 38.63 27.25
CA VAL A 115 -19.74 38.69 26.77
C VAL A 115 -20.70 39.00 27.92
N GLY A 116 -20.49 38.38 29.09
CA GLY A 116 -21.29 38.66 30.29
C GLY A 116 -21.19 40.12 30.73
N TYR A 117 -19.99 40.70 30.71
CA TYR A 117 -19.78 42.12 31.01
C TYR A 117 -20.50 43.02 30.01
N GLN A 118 -20.40 42.76 28.71
CA GLN A 118 -21.09 43.53 27.67
C GLN A 118 -22.62 43.49 27.85
N LEU A 119 -23.19 42.35 28.23
CA LEU A 119 -24.63 42.24 28.50
C LEU A 119 -25.06 43.02 29.75
N LEU A 120 -24.25 43.03 30.80
CA LEU A 120 -24.52 43.82 32.00
C LEU A 120 -24.45 45.33 31.73
N GLU A 121 -23.47 45.77 30.94
CA GLU A 121 -23.35 47.18 30.51
C GLU A 121 -24.50 47.61 29.59
N LEU A 122 -25.05 46.70 28.78
CA LEU A 122 -26.18 47.00 27.88
C LEU A 122 -27.52 47.19 28.62
N VAL A 123 -27.68 46.56 29.79
CA VAL A 123 -28.91 46.63 30.60
C VAL A 123 -28.88 47.76 31.62
N ALA A 124 -27.69 48.19 32.06
CA ALA A 124 -27.49 49.31 32.99
C ALA A 124 -27.63 50.68 32.31
#